data_AF-A0A849E6C0-F1
#
_entry.id   AF-A0A849E6C0-F1
#
_cell.length_a   1.000
_cell.length_b   1.000
_cell.length_c   1.000
_cell.angle_alpha   90.00
_cell.angle_beta   90.00
_cell.angle_gamma   90.00
#
_symmetry.space_group_name_H-M   'P 1'
#
loop_
_entity.id
_entity.type
_entity.pdbx_description
1 polymer ?
#
loop_
_entity_poly.entity_id
_entity_poly.type
_entity_poly.pdbx_seq_one_letter_code
_entity_poly.pdbx_strand_id
1 'polypeptide(L)'
;MRLAEAEIYRHLVWGVYVPWKNKEALPGLERADLILGELQRLAEENWMAGDRFSLADAYVYPMLVYVSMAPEGRAHLVKFAGLTRWMEQVSIRKSRIFSQFPDENT
;
A
#
# COMPACT_ATOMS: atom_id res chain seq x y z
N MET A 1 9.75 -10.20 3.60
CA MET A 1 10.44 -9.09 2.90
C MET A 1 10.71 -8.00 3.94
N ARG A 2 11.94 -7.86 4.45
CA ARG A 2 12.24 -6.98 5.60
C ARG A 2 11.81 -5.51 5.40
N LEU A 3 11.90 -5.00 4.17
CA LEU A 3 11.52 -3.61 3.85
C LEU A 3 10.03 -3.35 4.14
N ALA A 4 9.15 -4.28 3.78
CA ALA A 4 7.72 -4.10 4.03
C ALA A 4 7.35 -4.20 5.51
N GLU A 5 8.01 -5.08 6.27
CA GLU A 5 7.79 -5.17 7.73
C GLU A 5 8.33 -3.94 8.47
N ALA A 6 9.55 -3.50 8.12
CA ALA A 6 10.25 -2.44 8.83
C ALA A 6 9.75 -1.04 8.47
N GLU A 7 9.40 -0.80 7.21
CA GLU A 7 9.04 0.54 6.72
C GLU A 7 7.55 0.68 6.44
N ILE A 8 6.96 -0.22 5.65
CA ILE A 8 5.56 -0.07 5.18
C ILE A 8 4.58 -0.34 6.32
N TYR A 9 4.72 -1.46 7.02
CA TYR A 9 3.83 -1.79 8.14
C TYR A 9 3.97 -0.79 9.27
N ARG A 10 5.22 -0.50 9.68
CA ARG A 10 5.50 0.42 10.79
C ARG A 10 4.97 1.83 10.52
N HIS A 11 5.32 2.42 9.38
CA HIS A 11 5.04 3.84 9.16
C HIS A 11 3.72 4.06 8.43
N LEU A 12 3.34 3.21 7.47
CA LEU A 12 2.12 3.44 6.71
C LEU A 12 0.90 2.77 7.37
N VAL A 13 1.00 1.50 7.75
CA VAL A 13 -0.16 0.82 8.38
C VAL A 13 -0.34 1.27 9.83
N TRP A 14 0.68 1.12 10.68
CA TRP A 14 0.63 1.49 12.09
C TRP A 14 0.85 2.98 12.36
N GLY A 15 1.42 3.71 11.41
CA GLY A 15 1.65 5.16 11.53
C GLY A 15 0.63 6.04 10.80
N VAL A 16 -0.20 5.49 9.91
CA VAL A 16 -1.26 6.23 9.21
C VAL A 16 -2.61 5.54 9.38
N TYR A 17 -2.80 4.33 8.85
CA TYR A 17 -4.13 3.71 8.82
C TYR A 17 -4.72 3.41 10.22
N VAL A 18 -3.94 2.76 11.10
CA VAL A 18 -4.43 2.42 12.44
C VAL A 18 -4.71 3.66 13.29
N PRO A 19 -3.80 4.65 13.38
CA PRO A 19 -4.08 5.89 14.11
C PRO A 19 -5.25 6.67 13.52
N TRP A 20 -5.40 6.71 12.19
CA TRP A 20 -6.56 7.32 11.54
C TRP A 20 -7.86 6.66 11.97
N LYS A 21 -7.92 5.31 11.96
CA LYS A 21 -9.08 4.55 12.43
C LYS A 21 -9.42 4.86 13.89
N ASN A 22 -8.41 5.12 14.71
CA ASN A 22 -8.55 5.45 16.14
C ASN A 22 -8.72 6.95 16.41
N LYS A 23 -8.71 7.81 15.37
CA LYS A 23 -8.77 9.28 15.48
C LYS A 23 -7.60 9.87 16.28
N GLU A 24 -6.42 9.30 16.10
CA GLU A 24 -5.16 9.73 16.71
C GLU A 24 -4.27 10.50 15.71
N ALA A 25 -3.15 11.05 16.20
CA ALA A 25 -2.15 11.67 15.33
C ALA A 25 -1.55 10.66 14.34
N LEU A 26 -1.14 11.14 13.16
CA LEU A 26 -0.66 10.32 12.05
C LEU A 26 0.87 10.46 11.86
N PRO A 27 1.71 9.95 12.78
CA PRO A 27 3.16 10.16 12.73
C PRO A 27 3.81 9.55 11.48
N GLY A 28 3.13 8.59 10.84
CA GLY A 28 3.58 7.97 9.61
C GLY A 28 3.65 8.91 8.40
N LEU A 29 2.90 10.01 8.41
CA LEU A 29 2.86 10.96 7.28
C LEU A 29 4.22 11.62 7.03
N GLU A 30 5.05 11.80 8.06
CA GLU A 30 6.38 12.39 7.94
C GLU A 30 7.31 11.59 7.00
N ARG A 31 7.10 10.26 6.91
CA ARG A 31 7.89 9.37 6.06
C ARG A 31 7.11 8.86 4.84
N ALA A 32 5.84 9.22 4.71
CA ALA A 32 4.95 8.63 3.71
C ALA A 32 5.47 8.86 2.28
N ASP A 33 5.80 10.11 1.92
CA ASP A 33 6.26 10.44 0.57
C ASP A 33 7.57 9.71 0.20
N LEU A 34 8.49 9.54 1.15
CA LEU A 34 9.74 8.83 0.92
C LEU A 34 9.49 7.34 0.66
N ILE A 35 8.67 6.69 1.49
CA ILE A 35 8.37 5.26 1.34
C ILE A 35 7.60 5.00 0.05
N LEU A 36 6.58 5.83 -0.24
CA LEU A 36 5.77 5.70 -1.45
C LEU A 36 6.59 5.98 -2.72
N GLY A 37 7.54 6.92 -2.67
CA GLY A 37 8.49 7.16 -3.76
C GLY A 37 9.35 5.95 -4.09
N GLU A 38 9.90 5.27 -3.08
CA GLU A 38 10.68 4.04 -3.31
C GLU A 38 9.81 2.90 -3.84
N LEU A 39 8.57 2.76 -3.36
CA LEU A 39 7.64 1.76 -3.90
C LEU A 39 7.28 2.05 -5.36
N GLN A 40 7.12 3.32 -5.74
CA GLN A 40 6.94 3.67 -7.15
C GLN A 40 8.16 3.26 -7.96
N ARG A 41 9.37 3.62 -7.52
CA ARG A 41 10.61 3.27 -8.21
C ARG A 41 10.76 1.75 -8.40
N LEU A 42 10.34 0.95 -7.42
CA LEU A 42 10.33 -0.52 -7.54
C LEU A 42 9.27 -1.02 -8.51
N ALA A 43 8.11 -0.37 -8.59
CA ALA A 43 7.03 -0.74 -9.49
C ALA A 43 7.24 -0.28 -10.95
N GLU A 44 8.20 0.62 -11.21
CA GLU A 44 8.52 1.11 -12.57
C GLU A 44 9.00 -0.03 -13.49
N GLU A 45 9.66 -1.05 -12.94
CA GLU A 45 10.07 -2.27 -13.64
C GLU A 45 8.92 -3.28 -13.77
N ASN A 46 7.68 -2.80 -14.00
CA ASN A 46 6.44 -3.57 -14.18
C ASN A 46 5.83 -4.16 -12.88
N TRP A 47 6.63 -4.85 -12.07
CA TRP A 47 6.22 -5.36 -10.75
C TRP A 47 7.31 -5.09 -9.71
N MET A 48 6.96 -5.20 -8.42
CA MET A 48 7.83 -4.82 -7.29
C MET A 48 9.18 -5.55 -7.24
N ALA A 49 9.32 -6.66 -7.96
CA ALA A 49 10.53 -7.48 -8.00
C ALA A 49 10.92 -7.90 -9.44
N GLY A 50 10.60 -7.07 -10.44
CA GLY A 50 10.95 -7.26 -11.85
C GLY A 50 9.76 -7.57 -12.75
N ASP A 51 9.99 -8.27 -13.86
CA ASP A 51 9.01 -8.34 -14.97
C ASP A 51 7.73 -9.15 -14.71
N ARG A 52 7.64 -9.88 -13.58
CA ARG A 52 6.50 -10.75 -13.26
C ARG A 52 5.95 -10.48 -11.86
N PHE A 53 4.63 -10.55 -11.74
CA PHE A 53 3.93 -10.52 -10.46
C PHE A 53 4.50 -11.59 -9.51
N SER A 54 4.78 -11.17 -8.29
CA SER A 54 5.47 -11.98 -7.29
C SER A 54 4.83 -11.86 -5.90
N LEU A 55 5.39 -12.58 -4.93
CA LEU A 55 5.02 -12.44 -3.53
C LEU A 55 5.23 -11.00 -3.02
N ALA A 56 6.20 -10.25 -3.54
CA ALA A 56 6.42 -8.87 -3.15
C ALA A 56 5.17 -8.02 -3.44
N ASP A 57 4.56 -8.20 -4.60
CA ASP A 57 3.36 -7.46 -4.99
C ASP A 57 2.16 -7.85 -4.13
N ALA A 58 1.93 -9.17 -3.97
CA ALA A 58 0.85 -9.70 -3.16
C ALA A 58 0.96 -9.26 -1.69
N TYR A 59 2.18 -9.06 -1.19
CA TYR A 59 2.45 -8.66 0.18
C TYR A 59 2.26 -7.15 0.39
N VAL A 60 2.75 -6.32 -0.52
CA VAL A 60 2.67 -4.84 -0.39
C VAL A 60 1.27 -4.31 -0.66
N TYR A 61 0.56 -4.89 -1.64
CA TYR A 61 -0.73 -4.39 -2.09
C TYR A 61 -1.75 -4.16 -0.96
N PRO A 62 -2.07 -5.12 -0.07
CA PRO A 62 -3.05 -4.90 0.99
C PRO A 62 -2.63 -3.79 1.97
N MET A 63 -1.33 -3.58 2.18
CA MET A 63 -0.85 -2.49 3.04
C MET A 63 -1.18 -1.13 2.44
N LEU A 64 -1.00 -0.96 1.12
CA LEU A 64 -1.38 0.29 0.45
C LEU A 64 -2.90 0.46 0.33
N VAL A 65 -3.66 -0.64 0.26
CA VAL A 65 -5.12 -0.59 0.38
C VAL A 65 -5.52 0.03 1.71
N TYR A 66 -4.96 -0.42 2.85
CA TYR A 66 -5.24 0.19 4.16
C TYR A 66 -4.92 1.68 4.19
N VAL A 67 -3.74 2.06 3.69
CA VAL A 67 -3.31 3.47 3.65
C VAL A 67 -4.27 4.32 2.83
N SER A 68 -4.82 3.79 1.73
CA SER A 68 -5.77 4.48 0.87
C SER A 68 -7.15 4.71 1.51
N MET A 69 -7.47 4.00 2.60
CA MET A 69 -8.72 4.19 3.34
C MET A 69 -8.68 5.46 4.20
N ALA A 70 -7.49 5.89 4.65
CA ALA A 70 -7.31 7.16 5.33
C ALA A 70 -7.23 8.31 4.30
N PRO A 71 -8.05 9.38 4.40
CA PRO A 71 -8.02 10.50 3.45
C PRO A 71 -6.62 11.14 3.31
N GLU A 72 -5.91 11.31 4.42
CA GLU A 72 -4.55 11.85 4.44
C GLU A 72 -3.57 10.88 3.76
N GLY A 73 -3.65 9.58 4.06
CA GLY A 73 -2.83 8.56 3.39
C GLY A 73 -3.09 8.51 1.88
N ARG A 74 -4.35 8.61 1.46
CA ARG A 74 -4.75 8.71 0.06
C ARG A 74 -4.18 9.95 -0.63
N ALA A 75 -4.20 11.10 0.05
CA ALA A 75 -3.64 12.35 -0.49
C ALA A 75 -2.14 12.25 -0.80
N HIS A 76 -1.40 11.46 -0.03
CA HIS A 76 0.00 11.15 -0.32
C HIS A 76 0.15 10.14 -1.47
N LEU A 77 -0.65 9.06 -1.48
CA LEU A 77 -0.62 8.03 -2.53
C LEU A 77 -0.83 8.59 -3.94
N VAL A 78 -1.79 9.49 -4.12
CA VAL A 78 -2.14 10.03 -5.46
C VAL A 78 -1.05 10.89 -6.09
N LYS A 79 -0.02 11.31 -5.32
CA LYS A 79 1.16 11.99 -5.88
C LYS A 79 2.02 11.06 -6.75
N PHE A 80 1.89 9.74 -6.56
CA PHE A 80 2.69 8.71 -7.22
C PHE A 80 1.85 7.93 -8.23
N ALA A 81 1.74 8.47 -9.45
CA ALA A 81 0.88 7.93 -10.50
C ALA A 81 1.28 6.51 -10.94
N GLY A 82 2.59 6.20 -10.97
CA GLY A 82 3.08 4.87 -11.31
C GLY A 82 2.66 3.83 -10.27
N LEU A 83 2.74 4.20 -8.98
CA LEU A 83 2.30 3.33 -7.89
C LEU A 83 0.78 3.16 -7.89
N THR A 84 0.02 4.22 -8.17
CA THR A 84 -1.45 4.15 -8.31
C THR A 84 -1.85 3.20 -9.44
N ARG A 85 -1.20 3.32 -10.60
CA ARG A 85 -1.41 2.40 -11.73
C ARG A 85 -1.06 0.95 -11.37
N TRP A 86 0.05 0.74 -10.66
CA TRP A 86 0.41 -0.60 -10.18
C TRP A 86 -0.67 -1.17 -9.24
N MET A 87 -1.23 -0.37 -8.33
CA MET A 87 -2.33 -0.80 -7.46
C MET A 87 -3.57 -1.20 -8.27
N GLU A 88 -3.92 -0.45 -9.33
CA GLU A 88 -5.01 -0.78 -10.24
C GLU A 88 -4.76 -2.10 -10.98
N GLN A 89 -3.54 -2.33 -11.47
CA GLN A 89 -3.16 -3.58 -12.14
C GLN A 89 -3.23 -4.80 -11.20
N VAL A 90 -2.79 -4.66 -9.95
CA VAL A 90 -2.95 -5.73 -8.94
C VAL A 90 -4.43 -5.94 -8.61
N SER A 91 -5.22 -4.86 -8.59
CA SER A 91 -6.63 -4.88 -8.21
C SER A 91 -7.47 -5.84 -9.08
N ILE A 92 -7.18 -5.92 -10.37
CA ILE A 92 -7.96 -6.72 -11.32
C ILE A 92 -7.51 -8.19 -11.42
N ARG A 93 -6.48 -8.59 -10.66
CA ARG A 93 -5.98 -9.97 -10.70
C ARG A 93 -6.93 -10.94 -10.02
N LYS A 94 -7.23 -12.08 -10.68
CA LYS A 94 -8.07 -13.15 -10.14
C LYS A 94 -7.65 -13.58 -8.72
N SER A 95 -6.35 -13.76 -8.48
CA SER A 95 -5.83 -14.17 -7.17
C SER A 95 -6.17 -13.19 -6.05
N ARG A 96 -6.29 -11.90 -6.36
CA ARG A 96 -6.73 -10.89 -5.39
C ARG A 96 -8.26 -10.93 -5.22
N ILE A 97 -9.01 -10.97 -6.32
CA ILE A 97 -10.48 -11.02 -6.28
C ILE A 97 -10.98 -12.23 -5.46
N PHE A 98 -10.38 -13.40 -5.64
CA PHE A 98 -10.76 -14.62 -4.93
C PHE A 98 -10.29 -14.68 -3.46
N SER A 99 -9.32 -13.86 -3.06
CA SER A 99 -8.76 -13.86 -1.70
C SER A 99 -9.34 -12.75 -0.81
N GLN A 100 -10.29 -11.96 -1.31
CA GLN A 100 -11.05 -11.06 -0.47
C GLN A 100 -12.00 -11.88 0.40
N PHE A 101 -11.84 -11.78 1.71
CA PHE A 101 -12.92 -12.17 2.61
C PHE A 101 -14.11 -11.24 2.36
N PRO A 102 -15.34 -11.76 2.32
CA PRO A 102 -16.52 -10.91 2.26
C PRO A 102 -16.44 -9.87 3.39
N ASP A 103 -16.89 -8.64 3.14
CA ASP A 103 -17.00 -7.64 4.18
C ASP A 103 -17.81 -8.23 5.35
N GLU A 104 -17.19 -8.39 6.52
CA GLU A 104 -17.87 -8.77 7.77
C GLU A 104 -18.70 -7.58 8.26
N ASN A 105 -19.77 -7.27 7.53
CA ASN A 105 -20.85 -6.38 7.96
C ASN A 105 -22.18 -7.05 7.60
N THR A 106 -22.58 -8.02 8.44
CA THR A 106 -23.98 -8.41 8.64
C THR A 106 -24.34 -8.20 10.10
#